data_AF-A0A2E6BJE6-F1
#
_entry.id   AF-A0A2E6BJE6-F1
#
_cell.length_a   1.000
_cell.length_b   1.000
_cell.length_c   1.000
_cell.angle_alpha   90.00
_cell.angle_beta   90.00
_cell.angle_gamma   90.00
#
_symmetry.space_group_name_H-M   'P 1'
#
loop_
_entity.id
_entity.type
_entity.pdbx_description
1 polymer ?
#
loop_
_entity_poly.entity_id
_entity_poly.type
_entity_poly.pdbx_seq_one_letter_code
_entity_poly.pdbx_strand_id
1 'polypeptide(L)'
;MLVFFSLVLSLALVCAIAYVLHRHQQRARVDAVERERSLPPLDVEVPELEPEAAQSPTEESETSTEEPEQRVTETATTDPEPAPEVEKESREQNHANKSEQEASPSPAALAGDWKQLAQSLKNQGDYDAALSACNVAWPQLQGYQQAAIIARAAARAATEESRADWLQTLYRLAAEASLLHDKVPGVPDLKWQSLSQRFTAEQIAQIELPWRELGHEHMRLLNKTDSRQMVDLWGEPERQQSAKAYHRSLFEPSEPA
;
A
#
# COMPACT_ATOMS: atom_id res chain seq x y z
N MET A 1 15.91 23.04 -42.63
CA MET A 1 14.56 22.97 -42.03
C MET A 1 14.47 21.90 -40.92
N LEU A 2 14.77 20.62 -41.19
CA LEU A 2 14.63 19.55 -40.18
C LEU A 2 15.50 19.70 -38.93
N VAL A 3 16.75 20.17 -39.05
CA VAL A 3 17.66 20.39 -37.90
C VAL A 3 17.13 21.46 -36.95
N PHE A 4 16.56 22.55 -37.48
CA PHE A 4 15.98 23.62 -36.67
C PHE A 4 14.75 23.13 -35.89
N PHE A 5 13.88 22.33 -36.53
CA PHE A 5 12.73 21.71 -35.87
C PHE A 5 13.14 20.77 -34.74
N SER A 6 14.19 19.96 -34.93
CA SER A 6 14.70 19.07 -33.89
C SER A 6 15.24 19.85 -32.68
N LEU A 7 15.92 20.97 -32.91
CA LEU A 7 16.44 21.83 -31.85
C LEU A 7 15.31 22.50 -31.05
N VAL A 8 14.28 23.01 -31.72
CA VAL A 8 13.11 23.59 -31.06
C VAL A 8 12.35 22.55 -30.24
N LEU A 9 12.18 21.33 -30.78
CA LEU A 9 11.51 20.23 -30.07
C LEU A 9 12.29 19.79 -28.83
N SER A 10 13.62 19.69 -28.94
CA SER A 10 14.52 19.41 -27.82
C SER A 10 14.38 20.44 -26.70
N LEU A 11 14.39 21.73 -27.05
CA LEU A 11 14.25 22.81 -26.07
C LEU A 11 12.88 22.77 -25.38
N ALA A 12 11.81 22.54 -26.14
CA ALA A 12 10.46 22.41 -25.60
C ALA A 12 10.35 21.22 -24.61
N LEU A 13 10.99 20.10 -24.91
CA LEU A 13 11.02 18.92 -24.04
C LEU A 13 11.75 19.22 -22.72
N VAL A 14 12.91 19.88 -22.77
CA VAL A 14 13.66 20.27 -21.57
C VAL A 14 12.84 21.23 -20.69
N CYS A 15 12.19 22.23 -21.29
CA CYS A 15 11.30 23.13 -20.56
C CYS A 15 10.12 22.40 -19.91
N ALA A 16 9.52 21.41 -20.60
CA ALA A 16 8.42 20.61 -20.06
C ALA A 16 8.86 19.77 -18.85
N ILE A 17 10.04 19.13 -18.93
CA ILE A 17 10.60 18.34 -17.82
C ILE A 17 10.89 19.22 -16.61
N ALA A 18 11.54 20.38 -16.82
CA ALA A 18 11.83 21.33 -15.76
C ALA A 18 10.54 21.84 -15.07
N TYR A 19 9.49 22.10 -15.86
CA TYR A 19 8.19 22.50 -15.34
C TYR A 19 7.54 21.42 -14.46
N VAL A 20 7.57 20.15 -14.90
CA VAL A 20 7.02 19.02 -14.12
C VAL A 20 7.78 18.85 -12.80
N LEU A 21 9.11 18.91 -12.83
CA LEU A 21 9.95 18.81 -11.63
C LEU A 21 9.68 19.95 -10.66
N HIS A 22 9.58 21.19 -11.15
CA HIS A 22 9.27 22.35 -10.32
C HIS A 22 7.89 22.22 -9.65
N ARG A 23 6.88 21.79 -10.41
CA ARG A 23 5.53 21.55 -9.88
C ARG A 23 5.49 20.45 -8.81
N HIS A 24 6.30 19.40 -8.98
CA HIS A 24 6.43 18.34 -7.99
C HIS A 24 7.10 18.85 -6.71
N GLN A 25 8.19 19.62 -6.83
CA GLN A 25 8.86 20.23 -5.68
C GLN A 25 7.94 21.20 -4.92
N GLN A 26 7.11 21.97 -5.61
CA GLN A 26 6.13 22.85 -4.96
C GLN A 26 5.11 22.06 -4.13
N ARG A 27 4.60 20.95 -4.65
CA ARG A 27 3.68 20.07 -3.88
C ARG A 27 4.36 19.52 -2.63
N ALA A 28 5.58 18.99 -2.77
CA ALA A 28 6.33 18.46 -1.64
C ALA A 28 6.60 19.51 -0.54
N ARG A 29 6.83 20.77 -0.92
CA ARG A 29 6.99 21.87 0.05
C ARG A 29 5.70 22.21 0.79
N VAL A 30 4.56 22.22 0.10
CA VAL A 30 3.26 22.47 0.75
C VAL A 30 2.96 21.35 1.74
N ASP A 31 3.14 20.10 1.34
CA ASP A 31 2.92 18.94 2.20
C ASP A 31 3.83 18.95 3.44
N ALA A 32 5.08 19.42 3.30
CA ALA A 32 6.01 19.56 4.43
C ALA A 32 5.54 20.64 5.42
N VAL A 33 5.11 21.80 4.91
CA VAL A 33 4.58 22.89 5.74
C VAL A 33 3.29 22.48 6.47
N GLU A 34 2.43 21.68 5.84
CA GLU A 34 1.22 21.16 6.49
C GLU A 34 1.53 20.19 7.64
N ARG A 35 2.63 19.43 7.55
CA ARG A 35 3.09 18.58 8.66
C ARG A 35 3.73 19.36 9.80
N GLU A 36 4.38 20.48 9.48
CA GLU A 36 5.03 21.35 10.48
C GLU A 36 4.06 22.34 11.13
N ARG A 37 2.85 22.50 10.60
CA ARG A 37 1.80 23.25 11.29
C ARG A 37 1.48 22.57 12.62
N SER A 38 1.86 23.24 13.70
CA SER A 38 1.52 22.85 15.06
C SER A 38 0.01 22.62 15.17
N LEU A 39 -0.35 21.55 15.86
CA LEU A 39 -1.74 21.21 16.14
C LEU A 39 -2.44 22.43 16.77
N PRO A 40 -3.70 22.70 16.40
CA PRO A 40 -4.47 23.75 17.07
C PRO A 40 -4.47 23.46 18.58
N PRO A 41 -4.25 24.48 19.42
CA PRO A 41 -4.26 24.30 20.86
C PRO A 41 -5.59 23.65 21.26
N LEU A 42 -5.50 22.54 21.97
CA LEU A 42 -6.66 21.94 22.62
C LEU A 42 -7.07 22.90 23.72
N ASP A 43 -8.17 23.62 23.52
CA ASP A 43 -8.89 24.28 24.61
C ASP A 43 -9.44 23.18 25.53
N VAL A 44 -8.57 22.68 26.41
CA VAL A 44 -8.96 21.83 27.52
C VAL A 44 -9.59 22.77 28.53
N GLU A 45 -10.92 22.89 28.49
CA GLU A 45 -11.70 23.39 29.61
C GLU A 45 -11.47 22.44 30.79
N VAL A 46 -10.42 22.70 31.57
CA VAL A 46 -10.15 22.03 32.85
C VAL A 46 -11.27 22.48 33.79
N PRO A 47 -12.15 21.57 34.27
CA PRO A 47 -13.14 21.91 35.26
C PRO A 47 -12.40 22.34 36.54
N GLU A 48 -12.61 23.59 36.92
CA GLU A 48 -12.09 24.21 38.13
C GLU A 48 -12.68 23.48 39.35
N LEU A 49 -11.93 22.50 39.87
CA LEU A 49 -12.22 21.86 41.15
C LEU A 49 -11.56 22.68 42.27
N GLU A 50 -12.41 23.13 43.19
CA GLU A 50 -12.07 23.94 44.36
C GLU A 50 -11.00 23.30 45.26
N PRO A 51 -10.20 24.12 45.96
CA PRO A 51 -9.06 23.67 46.76
C PRO A 51 -9.51 23.17 48.14
N GLU A 52 -9.38 21.87 48.40
CA GLU A 52 -9.39 21.34 49.77
C GLU A 52 -7.97 21.07 50.27
N ALA A 53 -7.76 21.45 51.53
CA ALA A 53 -6.48 21.72 52.12
C ALA A 53 -5.71 20.47 52.58
N ALA A 54 -4.38 20.64 52.57
CA ALA A 54 -3.41 20.07 53.50
C ALA A 54 -3.24 18.54 53.52
N GLN A 55 -2.09 18.08 52.99
CA GLN A 55 -0.98 17.57 53.80
C GLN A 55 0.18 17.10 52.91
N SER A 56 1.33 17.77 53.05
CA SER A 56 2.68 17.25 52.76
C SER A 56 3.04 16.16 53.81
N PRO A 57 4.15 15.38 53.73
CA PRO A 57 5.37 15.62 52.93
C PRO A 57 6.16 14.37 52.40
N THR A 58 7.20 14.69 51.62
CA THR A 58 8.54 14.04 51.52
C THR A 58 8.84 13.00 50.44
N GLU A 59 10.08 13.14 49.94
CA GLU A 59 10.97 12.25 49.17
C GLU A 59 10.93 12.44 47.64
N GLU A 60 11.77 13.33 47.11
CA GLU A 60 13.17 13.08 46.68
C GLU A 60 13.27 12.20 45.42
N SER A 61 13.52 12.82 44.26
CA SER A 61 14.56 12.33 43.35
C SER A 61 14.92 13.34 42.28
N GLU A 62 16.21 13.36 42.01
CA GLU A 62 17.00 14.37 41.35
C GLU A 62 16.86 14.36 39.82
N THR A 63 16.72 15.56 39.28
CA THR A 63 17.47 16.15 38.17
C THR A 63 18.52 15.26 37.46
N SER A 64 18.38 15.09 36.15
CA SER A 64 19.51 15.19 35.23
C SER A 64 19.07 15.58 33.82
N THR A 65 19.38 16.83 33.51
CA THR A 65 19.56 17.44 32.20
C THR A 65 20.76 16.80 31.51
N GLU A 66 20.62 16.37 30.25
CA GLU A 66 21.77 16.31 29.36
C GLU A 66 21.37 16.71 27.92
N GLU A 67 21.82 17.90 27.59
CA GLU A 67 22.10 18.47 26.28
C GLU A 67 23.24 17.68 25.60
N PRO A 68 23.30 17.64 24.25
CA PRO A 68 24.55 18.17 23.70
C PRO A 68 24.35 18.96 22.40
N GLU A 69 24.91 20.17 22.42
CA GLU A 69 25.40 20.88 21.23
C GLU A 69 26.76 20.32 20.75
N GLN A 70 27.05 20.65 19.49
CA GLN A 70 28.37 20.85 18.83
C GLN A 70 28.89 19.74 17.93
N ARG A 71 29.68 19.99 16.87
CA ARG A 71 29.99 21.12 15.95
C ARG A 71 31.20 20.62 15.11
N VAL A 72 31.40 21.14 13.89
CA VAL A 72 32.64 21.13 13.05
C VAL A 72 32.98 19.74 12.42
N THR A 73 33.48 19.55 11.18
CA THR A 73 34.24 20.37 10.21
C THR A 73 34.22 19.72 8.79
N GLU A 74 34.51 20.56 7.79
CA GLU A 74 35.19 20.38 6.48
C GLU A 74 35.98 19.04 6.24
N THR A 75 36.29 18.50 5.05
CA THR A 75 36.64 19.05 3.72
C THR A 75 36.82 17.91 2.68
N ALA A 76 36.62 18.24 1.39
CA ALA A 76 37.41 17.88 0.18
C ALA A 76 37.74 16.41 -0.26
N THR A 77 37.30 16.13 -1.50
CA THR A 77 38.07 15.62 -2.68
C THR A 77 38.72 14.23 -2.64
N THR A 78 38.41 13.36 -3.64
CA THR A 78 39.34 12.77 -4.65
C THR A 78 38.72 11.51 -5.32
N ASP A 79 38.37 11.59 -6.61
CA ASP A 79 38.42 10.50 -7.64
C ASP A 79 39.91 10.34 -8.05
N PRO A 80 40.49 9.19 -8.50
CA PRO A 80 39.92 8.22 -9.46
C PRO A 80 40.28 6.71 -9.28
N GLU A 81 39.67 5.85 -10.15
CA GLU A 81 40.10 4.57 -10.83
C GLU A 81 41.48 3.92 -10.52
N PRO A 82 41.79 2.63 -10.83
CA PRO A 82 41.07 1.59 -11.62
C PRO A 82 41.16 0.12 -11.09
N ALA A 83 40.63 -0.82 -11.88
CA ALA A 83 40.68 -2.29 -11.74
C ALA A 83 42.11 -2.91 -11.75
N PRO A 84 42.28 -4.17 -11.29
CA PRO A 84 42.26 -5.30 -12.25
C PRO A 84 41.71 -6.65 -11.73
N GLU A 85 41.38 -7.51 -12.69
CA GLU A 85 41.11 -8.96 -12.60
C GLU A 85 42.20 -9.76 -11.86
N VAL A 86 41.79 -10.73 -11.02
CA VAL A 86 42.52 -12.00 -10.85
C VAL A 86 41.52 -13.13 -10.52
N GLU A 87 41.33 -14.05 -11.46
CA GLU A 87 40.85 -15.41 -11.23
C GLU A 87 41.86 -16.21 -10.38
N LYS A 88 41.37 -17.01 -9.42
CA LYS A 88 41.77 -18.41 -9.19
C LYS A 88 41.02 -19.05 -8.03
N GLU A 89 40.03 -19.85 -8.39
CA GLU A 89 39.91 -21.27 -8.04
C GLU A 89 40.80 -21.77 -6.87
N SER A 90 40.18 -22.16 -5.75
CA SER A 90 40.51 -23.41 -5.05
C SER A 90 39.46 -23.76 -4.00
N ARG A 91 39.12 -25.03 -4.05
CA ARG A 91 38.09 -25.81 -3.38
C ARG A 91 38.73 -26.50 -2.17
N GLU A 92 38.07 -26.46 -1.01
CA GLU A 92 37.99 -27.49 0.04
C GLU A 92 37.52 -26.85 1.36
N GLN A 93 36.25 -27.04 1.72
CA GLN A 93 35.79 -28.05 2.69
C GLN A 93 36.20 -27.76 4.14
N ASN A 94 35.22 -27.27 4.91
CA ASN A 94 34.76 -27.78 6.22
C ASN A 94 34.44 -26.62 7.17
N HIS A 95 33.15 -26.33 7.32
CA HIS A 95 32.63 -26.06 8.65
C HIS A 95 31.22 -26.65 8.76
N ALA A 96 31.16 -27.69 9.58
CA ALA A 96 29.95 -28.31 10.05
C ALA A 96 29.16 -27.33 10.93
N ASN A 97 27.88 -27.21 10.60
CA ASN A 97 26.77 -27.34 11.53
C ASN A 97 26.71 -26.33 12.68
N LYS A 98 26.19 -25.13 12.40
CA LYS A 98 25.59 -24.27 13.43
C LYS A 98 24.56 -23.32 12.85
N SER A 99 23.30 -23.62 13.17
CA SER A 99 22.20 -22.66 13.36
C SER A 99 21.76 -21.85 12.14
N GLU A 100 20.68 -22.33 11.49
CA GLU A 100 19.62 -21.48 10.95
C GLU A 100 18.36 -22.34 10.82
N GLN A 101 17.78 -22.62 11.98
CA GLN A 101 16.39 -23.00 12.05
C GLN A 101 15.62 -21.74 11.68
N GLU A 102 15.18 -21.67 10.41
CA GLU A 102 14.25 -20.66 9.90
C GLU A 102 13.03 -20.64 10.83
N ALA A 103 13.07 -19.72 11.79
CA ALA A 103 11.92 -19.37 12.58
C ALA A 103 10.96 -18.68 11.61
N SER A 104 10.00 -19.43 11.09
CA SER A 104 8.82 -18.86 10.44
C SER A 104 8.33 -17.71 11.32
N PRO A 105 8.32 -16.45 10.85
CA PRO A 105 7.97 -15.32 11.68
C PRO A 105 6.55 -15.51 12.22
N SER A 106 6.42 -15.42 13.55
CA SER A 106 5.14 -15.56 14.23
C SER A 106 4.13 -14.56 13.66
N PRO A 107 2.89 -14.98 13.32
CA PRO A 107 1.90 -14.14 12.63
C PRO A 107 1.55 -12.85 13.38
N ALA A 108 1.80 -12.77 14.69
CA ALA A 108 1.57 -11.56 15.49
C ALA A 108 2.59 -10.44 15.24
N ALA A 109 3.85 -10.75 14.91
CA ALA A 109 4.88 -9.74 14.62
C ALA A 109 4.74 -9.14 13.21
N LEU A 110 4.10 -9.89 12.30
CA LEU A 110 3.83 -9.47 10.92
C LEU A 110 2.68 -8.45 10.80
N ALA A 111 1.83 -8.33 11.83
CA ALA A 111 0.66 -7.46 11.78
C ALA A 111 1.02 -5.95 11.70
N GLY A 112 2.17 -5.55 12.24
CA GLY A 112 2.65 -4.16 12.19
C GLY A 112 3.33 -3.79 10.88
N ASP A 113 3.89 -4.77 10.15
CA ASP A 113 4.84 -4.49 9.07
C ASP A 113 4.51 -5.16 7.71
N TRP A 114 3.32 -5.72 7.59
CA TRP A 114 2.87 -6.39 6.37
C TRP A 114 3.01 -5.53 5.11
N LYS A 115 2.85 -4.20 5.23
CA LYS A 115 2.96 -3.27 4.10
C LYS A 115 4.40 -3.13 3.61
N GLN A 116 5.37 -3.04 4.52
CA GLN A 116 6.80 -2.99 4.14
C GLN A 116 7.23 -4.33 3.58
N LEU A 117 6.80 -5.44 4.19
CA LEU A 117 7.04 -6.80 3.69
C LEU A 117 6.50 -6.96 2.25
N ALA A 118 5.22 -6.64 2.02
CA ALA A 118 4.61 -6.74 0.69
C ALA A 118 5.31 -5.83 -0.33
N GLN A 119 5.76 -4.65 0.10
CA GLN A 119 6.52 -3.74 -0.77
C GLN A 119 7.92 -4.26 -1.09
N SER A 120 8.60 -4.89 -0.12
CA SER A 120 9.92 -5.51 -0.30
C SER A 120 9.83 -6.70 -1.27
N LEU A 121 8.88 -7.61 -1.06
CA LEU A 121 8.63 -8.77 -1.92
C LEU A 121 8.30 -8.33 -3.37
N LYS A 122 7.43 -7.32 -3.52
CA LYS A 122 7.14 -6.74 -4.84
C LYS A 122 8.39 -6.19 -5.52
N ASN A 123 9.27 -5.51 -4.79
CA ASN A 123 10.51 -4.96 -5.34
C ASN A 123 11.49 -6.06 -5.77
N GLN A 124 11.43 -7.24 -5.14
CA GLN A 124 12.20 -8.43 -5.51
C GLN A 124 11.59 -9.18 -6.71
N GLY A 125 10.38 -8.80 -7.15
CA GLY A 125 9.65 -9.47 -8.22
C GLY A 125 8.83 -10.69 -7.76
N ASP A 126 8.79 -10.97 -6.45
CA ASP A 126 7.97 -12.03 -5.88
C ASP A 126 6.54 -11.53 -5.61
N TYR A 127 5.76 -11.47 -6.69
CA TYR A 127 4.40 -10.92 -6.66
C TYR A 127 3.41 -11.80 -5.89
N ASP A 128 3.57 -13.11 -5.94
CA ASP A 128 2.68 -14.06 -5.25
C ASP A 128 2.86 -13.99 -3.73
N ALA A 129 4.10 -13.95 -3.24
CA ALA A 129 4.36 -13.75 -1.82
C ALA A 129 3.94 -12.34 -1.38
N ALA A 130 4.16 -11.32 -2.20
CA ALA A 130 3.71 -9.95 -1.91
C ALA A 130 2.19 -9.85 -1.78
N LEU A 131 1.44 -10.54 -2.65
CA LEU A 131 -0.02 -10.60 -2.58
C LEU A 131 -0.46 -11.34 -1.33
N SER A 132 0.16 -12.48 -1.02
CA SER A 132 -0.11 -13.26 0.19
C SER A 132 0.11 -12.45 1.47
N ALA A 133 1.13 -11.59 1.51
CA ALA A 133 1.38 -10.69 2.64
C ALA A 133 0.26 -9.65 2.83
N CYS A 134 -0.47 -9.27 1.78
CA CYS A 134 -1.60 -8.34 1.89
C CYS A 134 -2.83 -8.98 2.55
N ASN A 135 -2.92 -10.31 2.55
CA ASN A 135 -4.07 -11.04 3.11
C ASN A 135 -4.21 -10.85 4.63
N VAL A 136 -3.11 -10.52 5.32
CA VAL A 136 -3.09 -10.19 6.76
C VAL A 136 -4.00 -9.00 7.07
N ALA A 137 -4.19 -8.08 6.11
CA ALA A 137 -5.01 -6.89 6.28
C ALA A 137 -6.48 -7.08 5.85
N TRP A 138 -6.89 -8.27 5.39
CA TRP A 138 -8.30 -8.50 5.04
C TRP A 138 -9.20 -8.55 6.29
N PRO A 139 -10.44 -8.03 6.21
CA PRO A 139 -11.15 -7.49 5.03
C PRO A 139 -11.00 -5.96 4.83
N GLN A 140 -9.94 -5.32 5.34
CA GLN A 140 -9.79 -3.87 5.27
C GLN A 140 -9.49 -3.39 3.84
N LEU A 141 -10.03 -2.23 3.47
CA LEU A 141 -9.87 -1.65 2.14
C LEU A 141 -8.40 -1.42 1.75
N GLN A 142 -7.54 -1.07 2.71
CA GLN A 142 -6.11 -0.81 2.46
C GLN A 142 -5.37 -2.06 1.96
N GLY A 143 -5.72 -3.26 2.46
CA GLY A 143 -5.16 -4.52 1.99
C GLY A 143 -5.46 -4.76 0.52
N TYR A 144 -6.74 -4.58 0.12
CA TYR A 144 -7.16 -4.68 -1.28
C TYR A 144 -6.48 -3.64 -2.19
N GLN A 145 -6.31 -2.40 -1.72
CA GLN A 145 -5.61 -1.36 -2.48
C GLN A 145 -4.15 -1.75 -2.76
N GLN A 146 -3.43 -2.24 -1.75
CA GLN A 146 -2.03 -2.67 -1.92
C GLN A 146 -1.93 -3.91 -2.82
N ALA A 147 -2.82 -4.89 -2.63
CA ALA A 147 -2.88 -6.08 -3.49
C ALA A 147 -3.16 -5.70 -4.96
N ALA A 148 -4.05 -4.74 -5.21
CA ALA A 148 -4.30 -4.24 -6.57
C ALA A 148 -3.08 -3.52 -7.19
N ILE A 149 -2.26 -2.84 -6.38
CA ILE A 149 -0.99 -2.25 -6.84
C ILE A 149 -0.01 -3.35 -7.26
N ILE A 150 0.09 -4.42 -6.46
CA ILE A 150 0.96 -5.58 -6.71
C ILE A 150 0.50 -6.32 -7.97
N ALA A 151 -0.79 -6.66 -8.07
CA ALA A 151 -1.35 -7.35 -9.23
C ALA A 151 -1.13 -6.58 -10.54
N ARG A 152 -1.26 -5.23 -10.52
CA ARG A 152 -0.92 -4.40 -11.69
C ARG A 152 0.57 -4.41 -12.03
N ALA A 153 1.46 -4.46 -11.03
CA ALA A 153 2.89 -4.56 -11.28
C ALA A 153 3.23 -5.92 -11.91
N ALA A 154 2.66 -6.99 -11.37
CA ALA A 154 2.79 -8.34 -11.89
C ALA A 154 2.27 -8.46 -13.33
N ALA A 155 1.07 -7.94 -13.62
CA ALA A 155 0.49 -7.93 -14.97
C ALA A 155 1.36 -7.20 -16.01
N ARG A 156 2.14 -6.19 -15.60
CA ARG A 156 3.07 -5.48 -16.50
C ARG A 156 4.38 -6.24 -16.73
N ALA A 157 4.82 -7.04 -15.76
CA ALA A 157 6.05 -7.83 -15.83
C ALA A 157 5.82 -9.23 -16.42
N ALA A 158 4.58 -9.70 -16.45
CA ALA A 158 4.18 -11.03 -16.90
C ALA A 158 4.23 -11.20 -18.43
N THR A 159 4.34 -12.47 -18.86
CA THR A 159 4.08 -12.89 -20.24
C THR A 159 2.60 -12.72 -20.59
N GLU A 160 2.22 -12.85 -21.86
CA GLU A 160 0.82 -12.67 -22.29
C GLU A 160 -0.15 -13.64 -21.61
N GLU A 161 0.25 -14.91 -21.46
CA GLU A 161 -0.55 -15.93 -20.77
C GLU A 161 -0.73 -15.58 -19.27
N SER A 162 0.36 -15.37 -18.54
CA SER A 162 0.30 -15.05 -17.11
C SER A 162 -0.31 -13.67 -16.84
N ARG A 163 -0.26 -12.74 -17.80
CA ARG A 163 -0.89 -11.42 -17.68
C ARG A 163 -2.41 -11.56 -17.57
N ALA A 164 -3.03 -12.51 -18.27
CA ALA A 164 -4.46 -12.76 -18.16
C ALA A 164 -4.84 -13.18 -16.73
N ASP A 165 -4.05 -14.05 -16.10
CA ASP A 165 -4.25 -14.50 -14.72
C ASP A 165 -4.12 -13.35 -13.72
N TRP A 166 -3.13 -12.47 -13.91
CA TRP A 166 -2.96 -11.29 -13.07
C TRP A 166 -4.09 -10.27 -13.23
N LEU A 167 -4.63 -10.11 -14.45
CA LEU A 167 -5.81 -9.28 -14.68
C LEU A 167 -7.06 -9.89 -14.05
N GLN A 168 -7.22 -11.21 -14.09
CA GLN A 168 -8.29 -11.91 -13.37
C GLN A 168 -8.18 -11.69 -11.86
N THR A 169 -6.97 -11.79 -11.31
CA THR A 169 -6.68 -11.51 -9.90
C THR A 169 -7.02 -10.06 -9.54
N LEU A 170 -6.62 -9.10 -10.39
CA LEU A 170 -6.92 -7.68 -10.19
C LEU A 170 -8.44 -7.41 -10.21
N TYR A 171 -9.16 -7.98 -11.18
CA TYR A 171 -10.61 -7.87 -11.26
C TYR A 171 -11.26 -8.41 -9.98
N ARG A 172 -10.85 -9.61 -9.55
CA ARG A 172 -11.37 -10.26 -8.37
C ARG A 172 -11.16 -9.42 -7.11
N LEU A 173 -9.95 -8.89 -6.89
CA LEU A 173 -9.66 -7.99 -5.77
C LEU A 173 -10.54 -6.73 -5.79
N ALA A 174 -10.80 -6.18 -6.98
CA ALA A 174 -11.67 -5.01 -7.13
C ALA A 174 -13.14 -5.34 -6.84
N ALA A 175 -13.61 -6.49 -7.29
CA ALA A 175 -14.97 -6.98 -7.06
C ALA A 175 -15.21 -7.36 -5.59
N GLU A 176 -14.25 -8.01 -4.92
CA GLU A 176 -14.30 -8.27 -3.48
C GLU A 176 -14.30 -6.97 -2.67
N ALA A 177 -13.46 -5.98 -3.05
CA ALA A 177 -13.48 -4.68 -2.41
C ALA A 177 -14.81 -3.94 -2.62
N SER A 178 -15.39 -4.02 -3.82
CA SER A 178 -16.73 -3.47 -4.14
C SER A 178 -17.81 -4.14 -3.30
N LEU A 179 -17.77 -5.47 -3.16
CA LEU A 179 -18.70 -6.26 -2.37
C LEU A 179 -18.76 -5.78 -0.91
N LEU A 180 -17.59 -5.57 -0.32
CA LEU A 180 -17.48 -5.26 1.10
C LEU A 180 -17.66 -3.77 1.40
N HIS A 181 -17.13 -2.88 0.56
CA HIS A 181 -16.93 -1.46 0.88
C HIS A 181 -17.77 -0.48 0.08
N ASP A 182 -18.55 -0.93 -0.92
CA ASP A 182 -19.41 0.00 -1.66
C ASP A 182 -20.66 0.39 -0.88
N LYS A 183 -21.19 1.55 -1.23
CA LYS A 183 -22.42 2.11 -0.66
C LYS A 183 -23.54 1.94 -1.67
N VAL A 184 -24.46 1.01 -1.38
CA VAL A 184 -25.61 0.71 -2.25
C VAL A 184 -26.90 1.10 -1.54
N PRO A 185 -27.80 1.88 -2.19
CA PRO A 185 -29.07 2.26 -1.59
C PRO A 185 -29.91 1.06 -1.12
N GLY A 186 -30.34 1.11 0.14
CA GLY A 186 -31.15 0.06 0.77
C GLY A 186 -30.37 -1.17 1.23
N VAL A 187 -29.04 -1.21 1.07
CA VAL A 187 -28.19 -2.25 1.65
C VAL A 187 -27.51 -1.70 2.90
N PRO A 188 -27.53 -2.41 4.04
CA PRO A 188 -26.84 -1.97 5.25
C PRO A 188 -25.34 -1.74 5.00
N ASP A 189 -24.83 -0.61 5.50
CA ASP A 189 -23.39 -0.34 5.49
C ASP A 189 -22.77 -0.92 6.77
N LEU A 190 -22.13 -2.09 6.63
CA LEU A 190 -21.51 -2.78 7.76
C LEU A 190 -20.15 -2.16 8.05
N LYS A 191 -19.90 -1.86 9.34
CA LYS A 191 -18.55 -1.47 9.79
C LYS A 191 -17.59 -2.65 9.61
N TRP A 192 -16.30 -2.35 9.46
CA TRP A 192 -15.28 -3.37 9.21
C TRP A 192 -15.28 -4.49 10.26
N GLN A 193 -15.55 -4.19 11.54
CA GLN A 193 -15.63 -5.18 12.60
C GLN A 193 -16.73 -6.21 12.33
N SER A 194 -17.91 -5.74 11.91
CA SER A 194 -19.05 -6.59 11.56
C SER A 194 -18.77 -7.40 10.30
N LEU A 195 -18.06 -6.84 9.32
CA LEU A 195 -17.63 -7.57 8.13
C LEU A 195 -16.68 -8.72 8.51
N SER A 196 -15.69 -8.48 9.37
CA SER A 196 -14.76 -9.53 9.82
C SER A 196 -15.42 -10.64 10.64
N GLN A 197 -16.56 -10.34 11.30
CA GLN A 197 -17.35 -11.36 12.00
C GLN A 197 -18.25 -12.15 11.07
N ARG A 198 -18.76 -11.52 10.00
CA ARG A 198 -19.73 -12.12 9.07
C ARG A 198 -19.07 -12.88 7.92
N PHE A 199 -17.88 -12.47 7.49
CA PHE A 199 -17.20 -13.01 6.33
C PHE A 199 -15.75 -13.38 6.67
N THR A 200 -15.38 -14.63 6.44
CA THR A 200 -13.98 -15.06 6.40
C THR A 200 -13.38 -14.84 5.01
N ALA A 201 -12.05 -14.75 4.91
CA ALA A 201 -11.36 -14.63 3.62
C ALA A 201 -11.71 -15.80 2.68
N GLU A 202 -11.84 -17.02 3.21
CA GLU A 202 -12.25 -18.21 2.46
C GLU A 202 -13.68 -18.10 1.94
N GLN A 203 -14.61 -17.60 2.75
CA GLN A 203 -15.99 -17.39 2.32
C GLN A 203 -16.07 -16.35 1.20
N ILE A 204 -15.36 -15.24 1.34
CA ILE A 204 -15.28 -14.21 0.29
C ILE A 204 -14.72 -14.81 -1.00
N ALA A 205 -13.70 -15.66 -0.88
CA ALA A 205 -13.09 -16.31 -2.01
C ALA A 205 -14.00 -17.33 -2.74
N GLN A 206 -15.08 -17.77 -2.11
CA GLN A 206 -16.06 -18.67 -2.73
C GLN A 206 -17.23 -17.93 -3.38
N ILE A 207 -17.35 -16.61 -3.18
CA ILE A 207 -18.41 -15.81 -3.78
C ILE A 207 -18.16 -15.69 -5.28
N GLU A 208 -19.17 -16.02 -6.08
CA GLU A 208 -19.10 -15.87 -7.53
C GLU A 208 -19.14 -14.38 -7.92
N LEU A 209 -18.17 -13.95 -8.73
CA LEU A 209 -18.04 -12.56 -9.17
C LEU A 209 -18.05 -12.50 -10.71
N PRO A 210 -19.21 -12.76 -11.36
CA PRO A 210 -19.27 -12.89 -12.82
C PRO A 210 -19.03 -11.55 -13.55
N TRP A 211 -18.00 -11.52 -14.42
CA TRP A 211 -17.65 -10.34 -15.21
C TRP A 211 -18.83 -9.77 -15.99
N ARG A 212 -19.64 -10.64 -16.62
CA ARG A 212 -20.77 -10.23 -17.47
C ARG A 212 -21.85 -9.43 -16.74
N GLU A 213 -22.03 -9.64 -15.44
CA GLU A 213 -23.08 -9.00 -14.65
C GLU A 213 -22.55 -7.79 -13.86
N LEU A 214 -21.29 -7.84 -13.40
CA LEU A 214 -20.69 -6.80 -12.57
C LEU A 214 -20.01 -5.72 -13.41
N GLY A 215 -19.27 -6.13 -14.43
CA GLY A 215 -18.45 -5.27 -15.26
C GLY A 215 -17.34 -4.55 -14.49
N HIS A 216 -16.99 -3.35 -14.94
CA HIS A 216 -15.86 -2.58 -14.41
C HIS A 216 -16.24 -1.17 -13.95
N GLU A 217 -17.43 -0.66 -14.28
CA GLU A 217 -17.80 0.74 -14.07
C GLU A 217 -17.89 1.12 -12.59
N HIS A 218 -18.38 0.20 -11.76
CA HIS A 218 -18.54 0.42 -10.32
C HIS A 218 -17.34 -0.07 -9.48
N MET A 219 -16.28 -0.56 -10.12
CA MET A 219 -15.13 -1.15 -9.44
C MET A 219 -14.10 -0.09 -9.04
N ARG A 220 -14.15 0.35 -7.78
CA ARG A 220 -13.31 1.47 -7.27
C ARG A 220 -11.80 1.24 -7.39
N LEU A 221 -11.35 -0.01 -7.44
CA LEU A 221 -9.94 -0.35 -7.57
C LEU A 221 -9.48 -0.49 -9.02
N LEU A 222 -10.36 -0.42 -10.01
CA LEU A 222 -9.94 -0.47 -11.41
C LEU A 222 -9.73 0.94 -11.95
N ASN A 223 -8.63 1.15 -12.68
CA ASN A 223 -8.41 2.36 -13.46
C ASN A 223 -8.86 2.15 -14.92
N LYS A 224 -8.91 3.23 -15.71
CA LYS A 224 -9.34 3.18 -17.12
C LYS A 224 -8.50 2.25 -18.00
N THR A 225 -7.21 2.13 -17.73
CA THR A 225 -6.32 1.21 -18.45
C THR A 225 -6.64 -0.23 -18.08
N ASP A 226 -6.82 -0.53 -16.79
CA ASP A 226 -7.20 -1.86 -16.32
C ASP A 226 -8.53 -2.29 -16.96
N SER A 227 -9.55 -1.42 -16.93
CA SER A 227 -10.86 -1.69 -17.55
C SER A 227 -10.75 -2.00 -19.03
N ARG A 228 -9.95 -1.23 -19.79
CA ARG A 228 -9.73 -1.49 -21.22
C ARG A 228 -9.10 -2.87 -21.44
N GLN A 229 -8.06 -3.20 -20.67
CA GLN A 229 -7.39 -4.49 -20.80
C GLN A 229 -8.33 -5.67 -20.50
N MET A 230 -9.23 -5.52 -19.53
CA MET A 230 -10.23 -6.53 -19.21
C MET A 230 -11.28 -6.67 -20.32
N VAL A 231 -11.74 -5.55 -20.90
CA VAL A 231 -12.65 -5.57 -22.06
C VAL A 231 -11.99 -6.20 -23.28
N ASP A 232 -10.70 -5.91 -23.53
CA ASP A 232 -9.95 -6.51 -24.63
C ASP A 232 -9.84 -8.03 -24.46
N LEU A 233 -9.73 -8.54 -23.22
CA LEU A 233 -9.60 -9.97 -22.92
C LEU A 233 -10.94 -10.72 -22.83
N TRP A 234 -11.96 -10.13 -22.22
CA TRP A 234 -13.21 -10.81 -21.87
C TRP A 234 -14.44 -10.27 -22.60
N GLY A 235 -14.27 -9.20 -23.39
CA GLY A 235 -15.36 -8.48 -24.04
C GLY A 235 -16.09 -7.50 -23.11
N GLU A 236 -16.98 -6.70 -23.70
CA GLU A 236 -17.85 -5.78 -22.97
C GLU A 236 -18.83 -6.56 -22.08
N PRO A 237 -19.01 -6.18 -20.80
CA PRO A 237 -19.97 -6.83 -19.92
C PRO A 237 -21.42 -6.50 -20.34
N GLU A 238 -22.33 -7.42 -20.06
CA GLU A 238 -23.76 -7.26 -20.41
C GLU A 238 -24.46 -6.28 -19.47
N ARG A 239 -24.00 -6.21 -18.21
CA ARG A 239 -24.46 -5.28 -17.19
C ARG A 239 -23.29 -4.66 -16.43
N GLN A 240 -23.56 -3.52 -15.82
CA GLN A 240 -22.61 -2.78 -14.98
C GLN A 240 -23.31 -2.51 -13.65
N GLN A 241 -22.83 -3.13 -12.57
CA GLN A 241 -23.32 -2.89 -11.20
C GLN A 241 -22.24 -3.22 -10.16
N SER A 242 -22.37 -2.70 -8.94
CA SER A 242 -21.44 -3.08 -7.87
C SER A 242 -21.65 -4.52 -7.42
N ALA A 243 -20.59 -5.17 -6.96
CA ALA A 243 -20.67 -6.54 -6.44
C ALA A 243 -21.60 -6.63 -5.22
N LYS A 244 -21.67 -5.56 -4.41
CA LYS A 244 -22.58 -5.47 -3.26
C LYS A 244 -24.05 -5.38 -3.66
N ALA A 245 -24.36 -4.72 -4.78
CA ALA A 245 -25.72 -4.66 -5.29
C ALA A 245 -26.17 -6.02 -5.83
N TYR A 246 -25.28 -6.71 -6.56
CA TYR A 246 -25.53 -8.04 -7.08
C TYR A 246 -25.76 -9.07 -5.96
N HIS A 247 -24.92 -9.04 -4.92
CA HIS A 247 -25.01 -9.93 -3.76
C HIS A 247 -25.77 -9.33 -2.57
N ARG A 248 -26.84 -8.56 -2.85
CA ARG A 248 -27.61 -7.87 -1.80
C ARG A 248 -28.14 -8.81 -0.71
N SER A 249 -28.59 -10.01 -1.10
CA SER A 249 -29.11 -11.02 -0.18
C SER A 249 -28.10 -11.46 0.89
N LEU A 250 -26.80 -11.35 0.61
CA LEU A 250 -25.76 -11.67 1.60
C LEU A 250 -25.72 -10.67 2.77
N PHE A 251 -26.35 -9.50 2.63
CA PHE A 251 -26.34 -8.43 3.64
C PHE A 251 -27.68 -8.26 4.35
N GLU A 252 -28.76 -8.80 3.80
CA GLU A 252 -30.08 -8.72 4.42
C GLU A 252 -30.05 -9.43 5.79
N PRO A 253 -30.69 -8.85 6.82
CA PRO A 253 -30.92 -9.57 8.06
C PRO A 253 -31.87 -10.72 7.76
N SER A 254 -31.48 -11.95 8.10
CA SER A 254 -32.39 -13.09 8.03
C SER A 254 -33.64 -12.74 8.83
N GLU A 255 -34.79 -12.61 8.17
CA GLU A 255 -36.05 -12.43 8.90
C GLU A 255 -36.20 -13.61 9.87
N PRO A 256 -36.46 -13.36 11.16
CA PRO A 256 -36.77 -14.44 12.08
C PRO A 256 -38.07 -15.10 11.62
N ALA A 257 -37.98 -16.39 11.28
CA ALA A 257 -39.12 -17.23 10.94
C ALA A 257 -40.09 -17.42 12.13
#